data_AF-A0A959T5E1-F1
#
_entry.id   AF-A0A959T5E1-F1
#
_cell.length_a   1.000
_cell.length_b   1.000
_cell.length_c   1.000
_cell.angle_alpha   90.00
_cell.angle_beta   90.00
_cell.angle_gamma   90.00
#
_symmetry.space_group_name_H-M   'P 1'
#
loop_
_entity.id
_entity.type
_entity.pdbx_description
1 polymer ?
#
loop_
_entity_poly.entity_id
_entity_poly.type
_entity_poly.pdbx_seq_one_letter_code
_entity_poly.pdbx_strand_id
1 'polypeptide(L)'
;SIYFGGGTPSLLEPRELEALLDRVRRPFTVDPEAEVTLEANPDDITAGRLAAWRQLGITRLSLGTQSFREDRLRFMGRAHTAPDALRSIDLIANAGFRSWTI
;
A
#
# COMPACT_ATOMS: atom_id res chain seq x y z
N SER A 1 -8.73 -3.66 13.56
CA SER A 1 -7.84 -3.31 12.43
C SER A 1 -8.28 -2.00 11.82
N ILE A 2 -7.38 -1.32 11.10
CA ILE A 2 -7.68 -0.16 10.26
C ILE A 2 -7.36 -0.57 8.82
N TYR A 3 -8.25 -0.25 7.87
CA TYR A 3 -8.07 -0.61 6.46
C TYR A 3 -8.30 0.61 5.58
N PHE A 4 -7.25 1.05 4.88
CA PHE A 4 -7.35 2.07 3.85
C PHE A 4 -7.48 1.38 2.49
N GLY A 5 -8.70 1.38 1.93
CA GLY A 5 -8.98 0.80 0.62
C GLY A 5 -10.01 1.56 -0.20
N GLY A 6 -10.39 0.98 -1.33
CA GLY A 6 -11.38 1.52 -2.27
C GLY A 6 -10.73 2.10 -3.52
N GLY A 7 -10.53 3.42 -3.54
CA GLY A 7 -9.88 4.11 -4.66
C GLY A 7 -8.38 3.78 -4.77
N THR A 8 -7.52 4.76 -4.52
CA THR A 8 -6.07 4.52 -4.48
C THR A 8 -5.46 5.27 -3.29
N PRO A 9 -5.62 4.75 -2.06
CA PRO A 9 -5.17 5.44 -0.86
C PRO A 9 -3.63 5.59 -0.80
N SER A 10 -2.88 4.78 -1.54
CA SER A 10 -1.44 4.93 -1.76
C SER A 10 -1.01 6.23 -2.47
N LEU A 11 -1.95 6.95 -3.09
CA LEU A 11 -1.69 8.27 -3.66
C LEU A 11 -1.64 9.38 -2.60
N LEU A 12 -2.22 9.16 -1.41
CA LEU A 12 -2.15 10.13 -0.32
C LEU A 12 -0.70 10.35 0.10
N GLU A 13 -0.34 11.60 0.32
CA GLU A 13 0.95 11.94 0.89
C GLU A 13 1.05 11.37 2.31
N PRO A 14 2.26 11.00 2.79
CA PRO A 14 2.42 10.41 4.13
C PRO A 14 1.77 11.24 5.25
N ARG A 15 1.85 12.58 5.16
CA ARG A 15 1.21 13.51 6.10
C ARG A 15 -0.32 13.43 6.11
N GLU A 16 -0.93 13.10 4.98
CA GLU A 16 -2.39 12.97 4.86
C GLU A 16 -2.85 11.64 5.49
N LEU A 17 -2.11 10.56 5.24
CA LEU A 17 -2.32 9.27 5.91
C LEU A 17 -2.15 9.38 7.44
N GLU A 18 -1.13 10.09 7.90
CA GLU A 18 -0.89 10.37 9.32
C GLU A 18 -2.09 11.10 9.95
N ALA A 19 -2.55 12.18 9.31
CA ALA A 19 -3.70 12.95 9.80
C ALA A 19 -4.98 12.10 9.89
N LEU A 20 -5.20 11.19 8.95
CA LEU A 20 -6.32 10.24 8.98
C LEU A 20 -6.18 9.24 10.14
N LEU A 21 -5.00 8.64 10.31
CA LEU A 21 -4.71 7.71 11.40
C LEU A 21 -4.93 8.37 12.77
N ASP A 22 -4.42 9.58 12.96
CA ASP A 22 -4.63 10.36 14.19
C ASP A 22 -6.09 10.66 14.44
N ARG A 23 -6.85 10.97 13.38
CA ARG A 23 -8.28 11.24 13.52
C ARG A 23 -9.06 10.00 13.92
N VAL A 24 -8.67 8.81 13.45
CA VAL A 24 -9.24 7.52 13.85
C VAL A 24 -8.87 7.18 15.29
N ARG A 25 -7.62 7.37 15.71
CA ARG A 25 -7.14 7.02 17.06
C ARG A 25 -7.73 7.89 18.18
N ARG A 26 -8.29 9.06 17.87
CA ARG A 26 -8.88 9.96 18.88
C ARG A 26 -10.16 9.43 19.52
N PRO A 27 -11.22 9.08 18.76
CA PRO A 27 -12.47 8.58 19.35
C PRO A 27 -12.47 7.07 19.60
N PHE A 28 -11.53 6.31 19.00
CA PHE A 28 -11.49 4.86 19.09
C PHE A 28 -10.26 4.37 19.85
N THR A 29 -10.45 3.43 20.78
CA THR A 29 -9.33 2.67 21.34
C THR A 29 -8.87 1.65 20.31
N VAL A 30 -7.70 1.90 19.73
CA VAL A 30 -7.06 1.00 18.75
C VAL A 30 -5.94 0.27 19.47
N ASP A 31 -5.97 -1.06 19.42
CA ASP A 31 -4.88 -1.90 19.94
C ASP A 31 -3.54 -1.48 19.29
N PRO A 32 -2.47 -1.25 20.06
CA PRO A 32 -1.14 -0.92 19.50
C PRO A 32 -0.62 -1.93 18.47
N GLU A 33 -1.04 -3.19 18.58
CA GLU A 33 -0.66 -4.27 17.66
C GLU A 33 -1.67 -4.51 16.54
N ALA A 34 -2.75 -3.70 16.49
CA ALA A 34 -3.77 -3.81 15.46
C ALA A 34 -3.16 -3.74 14.06
N GLU A 35 -3.62 -4.62 13.17
CA GLU A 35 -3.26 -4.53 11.76
C GLU A 35 -3.78 -3.22 11.17
N VAL A 36 -2.88 -2.51 10.48
CA VAL A 36 -3.18 -1.34 9.65
C VAL A 36 -2.81 -1.69 8.21
N THR A 37 -3.82 -1.85 7.35
CA THR A 37 -3.64 -2.19 5.93
C THR A 37 -3.75 -0.95 5.04
N LEU A 38 -2.86 -0.86 4.05
CA LEU A 38 -2.96 0.10 2.94
C LEU A 38 -3.04 -0.63 1.59
N GLU A 39 -4.07 -0.33 0.78
CA GLU A 39 -4.12 -0.72 -0.63
C GLU A 39 -3.18 0.15 -1.47
N ALA A 40 -2.41 -0.48 -2.35
CA ALA A 40 -1.46 0.20 -3.23
C ALA A 40 -1.45 -0.39 -4.64
N ASN A 41 -1.07 0.42 -5.63
CA ASN A 41 -0.78 -0.08 -6.98
C ASN A 41 0.75 -0.16 -7.22
N PRO A 42 1.23 -1.00 -8.15
CA PRO A 42 2.66 -1.11 -8.47
C PRO A 42 3.34 0.22 -8.79
N ASP A 43 2.64 1.14 -9.48
CA ASP A 43 3.13 2.47 -9.85
C ASP A 43 3.32 3.41 -8.65
N ASP A 44 2.70 3.10 -7.50
CA ASP A 44 2.88 3.88 -6.27
C ASP A 44 4.09 3.45 -5.45
N ILE A 45 4.68 2.29 -5.75
CA ILE A 45 5.67 1.66 -4.90
C ILE A 45 7.06 2.24 -5.16
N THR A 46 7.58 2.92 -4.13
CA THR A 46 8.97 3.37 -4.08
C THR A 46 9.55 3.06 -2.70
N ALA A 47 10.87 2.91 -2.60
CA ALA A 47 11.55 2.69 -1.31
C ALA A 47 11.22 3.79 -0.28
N GLY A 48 11.12 5.05 -0.72
CA GLY A 48 10.77 6.19 0.13
C GLY A 48 9.35 6.09 0.67
N ARG A 49 8.37 5.78 -0.19
CA ARG A 49 6.97 5.60 0.24
C ARG A 49 6.81 4.41 1.18
N LEU A 50 7.45 3.28 0.89
CA LEU A 50 7.43 2.09 1.75
C LEU A 50 7.99 2.40 3.15
N ALA A 51 9.12 3.11 3.22
CA ALA A 51 9.70 3.54 4.50
C ALA A 51 8.77 4.48 5.27
N ALA A 52 8.18 5.46 4.59
CA ALA A 52 7.24 6.41 5.19
C ALA A 52 6.00 5.69 5.72
N TRP A 53 5.37 4.80 4.95
CA TRP A 53 4.20 4.04 5.39
C TRP A 53 4.50 3.17 6.62
N ARG A 54 5.69 2.54 6.69
CA ARG A 54 6.10 1.81 7.89
C ARG A 54 6.25 2.72 9.11
N GLN A 55 6.84 3.90 8.94
CA GLN A 55 6.99 4.87 10.03
C GLN A 55 5.63 5.34 10.57
N LEU A 56 4.60 5.41 9.72
CA LEU A 56 3.23 5.72 10.12
C LEU A 56 2.50 4.56 10.84
N GLY A 57 3.12 3.38 10.88
CA GLY A 57 2.54 2.17 11.49
C GLY A 57 1.65 1.37 10.55
N ILE A 58 1.78 1.52 9.22
CA ILE A 58 1.20 0.57 8.28
C ILE A 58 1.91 -0.78 8.43
N THR A 59 1.16 -1.82 8.76
CA THR A 59 1.71 -3.17 9.02
C THR A 59 1.52 -4.10 7.84
N ARG A 60 0.50 -3.88 7.01
CA ARG A 60 0.14 -4.75 5.89
C ARG A 60 -0.10 -3.96 4.61
N LEU A 61 0.36 -4.49 3.47
CA LEU A 61 0.06 -3.94 2.14
C LEU A 61 -0.85 -4.88 1.34
N SER A 62 -1.75 -4.31 0.55
CA SER A 62 -2.53 -5.04 -0.45
C SER A 62 -2.22 -4.46 -1.83
N LEU A 63 -1.36 -5.13 -2.60
CA LEU A 63 -0.88 -4.67 -3.90
C LEU A 63 -1.85 -5.12 -4.98
N GLY A 64 -2.43 -4.17 -5.73
CA GLY A 64 -3.28 -4.49 -6.86
C GLY A 64 -2.47 -4.76 -8.12
N THR A 65 -1.99 -5.99 -8.34
CA THR A 65 -1.20 -6.34 -9.55
C THR A 65 -2.05 -6.63 -10.78
N GLN A 66 -3.22 -7.25 -10.59
CA GLN A 66 -4.21 -7.76 -11.56
C GLN A 66 -3.69 -8.78 -12.58
N SER A 67 -2.56 -8.53 -13.23
CA SER A 67 -1.99 -9.42 -14.24
C SER A 67 -0.49 -9.21 -14.40
N PHE A 68 0.21 -10.30 -14.70
CA PHE A 68 1.61 -10.27 -15.16
C PHE A 68 1.73 -10.30 -16.68
N ARG A 69 0.62 -10.05 -17.39
CA ARG A 69 0.55 -10.04 -18.85
C ARG A 69 0.33 -8.63 -19.35
N GLU A 70 1.27 -8.15 -20.13
CA GLU A 70 1.27 -6.78 -20.65
C GLU A 70 0.02 -6.47 -21.51
N ASP A 71 -0.45 -7.42 -22.32
CA ASP A 71 -1.66 -7.26 -23.13
C ASP A 71 -2.93 -7.11 -22.27
N ARG A 72 -2.97 -7.79 -21.12
CA ARG A 72 -4.08 -7.69 -20.15
C ARG A 72 -4.03 -6.36 -19.40
N LEU A 73 -2.86 -5.93 -18.95
CA LEU A 73 -2.69 -4.65 -18.25
C LEU A 73 -3.11 -3.47 -19.13
N ARG A 74 -2.68 -3.46 -20.40
CA ARG A 74 -3.11 -2.45 -21.37
C ARG A 74 -4.62 -2.47 -21.63
N PHE A 75 -5.21 -3.65 -21.80
CA PHE A 75 -6.67 -3.78 -21.96
C PHE A 75 -7.44 -3.20 -20.75
N MET A 76 -6.90 -3.36 -19.55
CA MET A 76 -7.47 -2.83 -18.31
C MET A 76 -7.14 -1.34 -18.06
N GLY A 77 -6.38 -0.69 -18.95
CA GLY A 77 -5.96 0.70 -18.79
C GLY A 77 -5.03 0.94 -17.59
N ARG A 78 -4.28 -0.08 -17.16
CA ARG A 78 -3.34 0.07 -16.04
C ARG A 78 -2.11 0.86 -16.49
N ALA A 79 -1.63 1.74 -15.61
CA ALA A 79 -0.46 2.58 -15.85
C ALA A 79 0.85 1.80 -15.71
N HIS A 80 0.89 0.77 -14.86
CA HIS A 80 2.04 -0.07 -14.64
C HIS A 80 2.17 -1.18 -15.69
N THR A 81 3.42 -1.60 -15.93
CA THR A 81 3.77 -2.76 -16.77
C THR A 81 3.96 -4.02 -15.94
N ALA A 82 4.02 -5.19 -16.58
CA ALA A 82 4.30 -6.45 -15.86
C ALA A 82 5.66 -6.44 -15.12
N PRO A 83 6.76 -5.91 -15.71
CA PRO A 83 8.00 -5.71 -14.98
C PRO A 83 7.88 -4.77 -13.76
N ASP A 84 7.03 -3.74 -13.80
CA ASP A 84 6.82 -2.84 -12.66
C ASP A 84 6.14 -3.57 -11.49
N ALA A 85 5.17 -4.43 -11.81
CA ALA A 85 4.53 -5.29 -10.82
C ALA A 85 5.56 -6.21 -10.13
N LEU A 86 6.47 -6.84 -10.88
CA LEU A 86 7.51 -7.68 -10.29
C LEU A 86 8.48 -6.88 -9.41
N ARG A 87 8.95 -5.71 -9.88
CA ARG A 87 9.86 -4.86 -9.09
C ARG A 87 9.21 -4.33 -7.81
N SER A 88 7.93 -3.98 -7.87
CA SER A 88 7.21 -3.52 -6.67
C SER A 88 7.02 -4.63 -5.64
N ILE A 89 6.77 -5.87 -6.08
CA ILE A 89 6.78 -7.06 -5.23
C ILE A 89 8.13 -7.23 -4.52
N ASP A 90 9.23 -7.16 -5.26
CA ASP A 90 10.58 -7.29 -4.68
C ASP A 90 10.86 -6.18 -3.66
N LEU A 91 10.47 -4.93 -3.94
CA LEU A 91 10.62 -3.83 -3.00
C LEU A 91 9.82 -4.06 -1.71
N ILE A 92 8.57 -4.51 -1.83
CA ILE A 92 7.70 -4.79 -0.67
C ILE A 92 8.27 -5.93 0.18
N ALA A 93 8.71 -7.02 -0.47
CA ALA A 93 9.29 -8.18 0.21
C ALA A 93 10.53 -7.80 1.05
N ASN A 94 11.32 -6.83 0.58
CA ASN A 94 12.51 -6.34 1.27
C ASN A 94 12.24 -5.14 2.20
N ALA A 95 11.03 -4.60 2.22
CA ALA A 95 10.71 -3.41 3.00
C ALA A 95 10.39 -3.68 4.47
N GLY A 96 10.17 -4.94 4.86
CA GLY A 96 9.95 -5.32 6.26
C GLY A 96 8.54 -5.06 6.80
N PHE A 97 7.51 -5.14 5.95
CA PHE A 97 6.10 -5.20 6.38
C PHE A 97 5.79 -6.54 7.05
N ARG A 98 4.80 -6.57 7.95
CA ARG A 98 4.38 -7.78 8.67
C ARG A 98 3.78 -8.82 7.73
N SER A 99 3.03 -8.35 6.74
CA SER A 99 2.41 -9.20 5.71
C SER A 99 2.06 -8.36 4.48
N TRP A 100 1.85 -9.01 3.33
CA TRP A 100 1.38 -8.37 2.10
C TRP A 100 0.69 -9.37 1.17
N THR A 101 -0.18 -8.87 0.28
CA THR A 101 -0.86 -9.64 -0.78
C THR A 101 -0.70 -8.96 -2.14
N ILE A 102 -0.91 -9.70 -3.23
CA ILE A 102 -0.75 -9.26 -4.63
C ILE A 102 -1.97 -9.56 -5.51
#